data_AF-A0A5P0JM66-F1
#
_entry.id   AF-A0A5P0JM66-F1
#
_cell.length_a   1.000
_cell.length_b   1.000
_cell.length_c   1.000
_cell.angle_alpha   90.00
_cell.angle_beta   90.00
_cell.angle_gamma   90.00
#
_symmetry.space_group_name_H-M   'P 1'
#
loop_
_entity.id
_entity.type
_entity.pdbx_description
1 polymer ?
#
loop_
_entity_poly.entity_id
_entity_poly.type
_entity_poly.pdbx_seq_one_letter_code
_entity_poly.pdbx_strand_id
1 'polypeptide(L)' 'MNKFEDIRGVAFDLDGTLVDSAPGLAAAVDMALYALELPVAGEERVITWIGNGADVLMERALT' A
#
# COMPACT_ATOMS: atom_id res chain seq x y z
N MET A 1 29.44 -17.44 -16.14
CA MET A 1 29.15 -16.00 -16.24
C MET A 1 28.26 -15.63 -15.08
N ASN A 2 28.74 -14.79 -14.16
CA ASN A 2 28.01 -14.49 -12.94
C ASN A 2 26.98 -13.40 -13.27
N LYS A 3 25.69 -13.63 -12.99
CA LYS A 3 24.58 -12.79 -13.47
C LYS A 3 24.59 -11.34 -12.96
N PHE A 4 25.48 -11.03 -12.01
CA PHE A 4 25.53 -9.77 -11.28
C PHE A 4 26.77 -8.91 -11.57
N GLU A 5 27.70 -9.39 -12.40
CA GLU A 5 28.98 -8.71 -12.65
C GLU A 5 28.83 -7.33 -13.33
N ASP A 6 27.76 -7.13 -14.10
CA ASP A 6 27.52 -5.89 -14.85
C ASP A 6 26.50 -4.93 -14.20
N ILE A 7 25.94 -5.27 -13.03
CA ILE A 7 24.94 -4.42 -12.37
C ILE A 7 25.64 -3.28 -11.62
N ARG A 8 25.39 -2.04 -12.04
CA ARG A 8 26.00 -0.82 -11.48
C ARG A 8 25.17 -0.16 -10.38
N GLY A 9 23.94 -0.62 -10.15
CA GLY A 9 23.04 -0.08 -9.13
C GLY A 9 21.79 -0.95 -8.96
N VAL A 10 21.19 -0.85 -7.77
CA VAL A 10 19.93 -1.54 -7.41
C VAL A 10 19.02 -0.49 -6.79
N ALA A 11 17.78 -0.44 -7.26
CA ALA A 11 16.72 0.35 -6.65
C ALA A 11 15.75 -0.60 -5.95
N PHE A 12 15.25 -0.17 -4.79
CA PHE A 12 14.25 -0.89 -4.03
C PHE A 12 13.00 -0.02 -3.96
N ASP A 13 11.85 -0.66 -4.16
CA ASP A 13 10.59 -0.05 -3.80
C ASP A 13 10.49 0.07 -2.27
N LEU A 14 9.63 0.94 -1.76
CA LEU A 14 9.45 1.14 -0.33
C LEU A 14 8.39 0.19 0.22
N ASP A 15 7.15 0.39 -0.19
CA ASP A 15 5.98 -0.29 0.33
C ASP A 15 5.96 -1.76 -0.14
N GLY A 16 5.89 -2.69 0.81
CA GLY A 16 5.91 -4.13 0.53
C GLY A 16 7.28 -4.69 0.10
N THR A 17 8.31 -3.85 -0.01
CA THR A 17 9.70 -4.28 -0.31
C THR A 17 10.66 -3.97 0.84
N LEU A 18 10.80 -2.69 1.23
CA LEU A 18 11.63 -2.30 2.38
C LEU A 18 10.82 -2.20 3.67
N VAL A 19 9.51 -1.92 3.57
CA VAL A 19 8.62 -1.70 4.70
C VAL A 19 7.34 -2.51 4.50
N ASP A 20 6.95 -3.28 5.52
CA ASP A 20 5.60 -3.87 5.60
C ASP A 20 4.60 -2.79 6.03
N SER A 21 4.20 -1.96 5.07
CA SER A 21 3.33 -0.79 5.29
C SER A 21 1.83 -1.11 5.20
N ALA A 22 1.47 -2.35 4.84
CA ALA A 22 0.09 -2.79 4.69
C ALA A 22 -0.78 -2.54 5.94
N PRO A 23 -0.36 -2.92 7.17
CA PRO A 23 -1.17 -2.69 8.37
C PRO A 23 -1.37 -1.18 8.66
N GLY A 24 -0.35 -0.37 8.39
CA GLY A 24 -0.41 1.08 8.61
C GLY A 24 -1.35 1.78 7.62
N LEU A 25 -1.28 1.41 6.34
CA LEU A 25 -2.15 1.93 5.30
C LEU A 25 -3.61 1.50 5.52
N ALA A 26 -3.83 0.25 5.94
CA ALA A 26 -5.16 -0.23 6.34
C ALA A 26 -5.75 0.59 7.48
N ALA A 27 -5.00 0.80 8.56
CA ALA A 27 -5.45 1.60 9.69
C ALA A 27 -5.75 3.06 9.29
N ALA A 28 -4.94 3.66 8.41
CA ALA A 28 -5.17 5.02 7.92
C ALA A 28 -6.46 5.14 7.10
N VAL A 29 -6.71 4.19 6.20
CA VAL A 29 -7.95 4.13 5.42
C VAL A 29 -9.16 3.94 6.32
N ASP A 30 -9.10 2.99 7.26
CA ASP A 30 -10.21 2.73 8.19
C ASP A 30 -10.48 3.94 9.10
N MET A 31 -9.45 4.65 9.56
CA MET A 31 -9.61 5.90 10.30
C MET A 31 -10.29 6.99 9.46
N ALA A 32 -9.95 7.11 8.18
CA ALA A 32 -10.58 8.07 7.28
C ALA A 32 -12.06 7.72 7.03
N LEU A 33 -12.38 6.45 6.76
CA LEU A 33 -13.76 5.97 6.58
C LEU A 33 -14.59 6.20 7.85
N TYR A 34 -14.03 5.87 9.02
CA TYR A 34 -14.67 6.09 10.30
C TYR A 34 -14.99 7.57 10.54
N ALA A 35 -14.05 8.48 10.23
CA ALA A 35 -14.26 9.92 10.37
C ALA A 35 -15.36 10.48 9.45
N LEU A 36 -15.65 9.79 8.35
CA LEU A 36 -16.73 10.10 7.41
C LEU A 36 -18.04 9.36 7.72
N GLU A 37 -18.11 8.66 8.86
CA GLU A 37 -19.25 7.82 9.25
C GLU A 37 -19.56 6.69 8.24
N LEU A 38 -18.53 6.23 7.51
CA LEU A 38 -18.62 5.12 6.57
C LEU A 38 -18.20 3.80 7.22
N PRO A 39 -18.65 2.64 6.69
CA PRO A 39 -18.16 1.35 7.13
C PRO A 39 -16.65 1.23 6.89
N VAL A 40 -15.91 0.79 7.91
CA VAL A 40 -14.49 0.47 7.78
C VAL A 40 -14.29 -0.72 6.83
N ALA A 41 -13.20 -0.72 6.07
CA ALA A 41 -12.92 -1.73 5.06
C ALA A 41 -12.19 -2.95 5.64
N GLY A 42 -11.33 -2.72 6.64
CA GLY A 42 -10.48 -3.74 7.24
C GLY A 42 -9.26 -4.10 6.38
N GLU A 43 -8.23 -4.60 7.04
CA GLU A 43 -6.90 -4.84 6.45
C GLU A 43 -6.93 -5.78 5.25
N GLU A 44 -7.64 -6.90 5.33
CA GLU A 44 -7.72 -7.88 4.23
C GLU A 44 -8.19 -7.26 2.92
N ARG A 45 -9.14 -6.33 3.00
CA ARG A 45 -9.69 -5.63 1.84
C ARG A 45 -8.74 -4.54 1.36
N VAL A 46 -8.21 -3.74 2.28
CA VAL A 46 -7.32 -2.61 1.95
C VAL A 46 -6.02 -3.09 1.29
N ILE A 47 -5.45 -4.22 1.70
CA ILE A 47 -4.24 -4.78 1.11
C ILE A 47 -4.39 -4.99 -0.41
N THR A 48 -5.57 -5.38 -0.87
CA THR A 48 -5.83 -5.61 -2.31
C THR A 48 -5.79 -4.33 -3.15
N TRP A 49 -5.76 -3.16 -2.50
CA TRP A 49 -5.81 -1.86 -3.16
C TRP A 49 -4.45 -1.17 -3.26
N ILE A 50 -3.46 -1.62 -2.48
CA ILE A 50 -2.13 -1.02 -2.38
C ILE A 50 -1.37 -1.15 -3.71
N GLY A 51 -0.49 -0.18 -4.00
CA GLY A 51 0.44 -0.22 -5.14
C GLY A 51 0.08 0.66 -6.34
N ASN A 52 -1.04 1.39 -6.30
CA ASN A 52 -1.46 2.30 -7.38
C ASN A 52 -1.46 3.79 -6.96
N GLY A 53 -0.78 4.10 -5.85
CA GLY A 53 -0.77 5.43 -5.24
C GLY A 53 -1.96 5.70 -4.32
N ALA A 54 -1.86 6.80 -3.57
CA ALA A 54 -2.82 7.16 -2.52
C ALA A 54 -4.20 7.56 -3.08
N ASP A 55 -4.24 8.24 -4.23
CA ASP A 55 -5.52 8.68 -4.83
C ASP A 55 -6.39 7.48 -5.23
N VAL A 56 -5.79 6.48 -5.91
CA VAL A 56 -6.49 5.24 -6.31
C VAL A 56 -6.90 4.41 -5.09
N LEU A 57 -6.08 4.40 -4.03
CA LEU A 57 -6.42 3.75 -2.77
C LEU A 57 -7.69 4.37 -2.16
N MET A 58 -7.75 5.69 -2.09
CA MET A 58 -8.90 6.40 -1.50
C MET A 58 -10.13 6.34 -2.39
N GLU A 59 -9.99 6.40 -3.71
CA GLU A 59 -11.10 6.19 -4.65
C GLU A 59 -11.78 4.84 -4.40
N ARG A 60 -11.00 3.76 -4.29
CA ARG A 60 -11.50 2.40 -4.01
C ARG A 60 -12.12 2.26 -2.62
N ALA A 61 -11.67 3.05 -1.65
CA ALA A 61 -12.23 3.03 -0.29
C ALA A 61 -13.59 3.74 -0.21
N LEU A 62 -13.83 4.73 -1.08
CA LEU A 62 -15.02 5.59 -1.05
C LEU A 62 -16.16 5.13 -1.99
N THR A 63 -15.95 4.07 -2.77
CA THR A 63 -16.93 3.47 -3.71
C THR A 63 -17.31 2.06 -3.32
#